data_AF-A0A9W9FLE8-F1
#
_entry.id   AF-A0A9W9FLE8-F1
#
_cell.length_a   1.000
_cell.length_b   1.000
_cell.length_c   1.000
_cell.angle_alpha   90.00
_cell.angle_beta   90.00
_cell.angle_gamma   90.00
#
_symmetry.space_group_name_H-M   'P 1'
#
loop_
_entity.id
_entity.type
_entity.pdbx_description
1 polymer ?
#
loop_
_entity_poly.entity_id
_entity_poly.type
_entity_poly.pdbx_seq_one_letter_code
_entity_poly.pdbx_strand_id
1 'polypeptide(L)'
;MAEPGVRTTHVPVSADTLRSPRPQDHLRPFRPVPASASATSTSTTYSTTEPLTTVYTTQPNGTTRTSTIDEADDDDDLPDLPTLVARIYARVQAFLSETHPPESLLASVQRQTQISLEVVWSALSQYKLSELSVSYNGGKDCLVLLILFLAGLHPYPRHTPNELDAGTAAAAQAVAATVIPAIYALPPDPFPAVEDFVVTSAQAYHLSITKYTTAPPQTTLRSSFEDYLNRHPGIRAIFVGTRRTDPHGARLTHFDRTDRGWPDFVRIHPVIDWHYAEIWAFIRHLGLRYCSLYDEGYTSLGGTSDTHPNPRLQVGADGPSPDRQYLPAYALTEDVEERLGRN
;
A
#
# COMPACT_ATOMS: atom_id res chain seq x y z
N MET A 1 -26.61 42.18 21.65
CA MET A 1 -26.44 41.16 20.60
C MET A 1 -25.08 41.36 19.96
N ALA A 2 -24.13 40.51 20.32
CA ALA A 2 -22.83 40.30 19.69
C ALA A 2 -22.34 38.93 20.20
N GLU A 3 -22.10 37.97 19.31
CA GLU A 3 -21.61 36.63 19.67
C GLU A 3 -20.09 36.62 19.93
N PRO A 4 -19.57 35.76 20.83
CA PRO A 4 -18.15 35.65 21.08
C PRO A 4 -17.47 34.64 20.15
N GLY A 5 -16.29 35.02 19.64
CA GLY A 5 -15.48 34.21 18.73
C GLY A 5 -14.86 32.97 19.39
N VAL A 6 -14.93 31.84 18.69
CA VAL A 6 -14.28 30.57 19.04
C VAL A 6 -12.79 30.67 18.70
N ARG A 7 -11.92 30.56 19.71
CA ARG A 7 -10.48 30.35 19.53
C ARG A 7 -10.23 28.86 19.22
N THR A 8 -9.71 28.57 18.03
CA THR A 8 -9.15 27.26 17.70
C THR A 8 -7.73 27.15 18.27
N THR A 9 -7.53 26.21 19.18
CA THR A 9 -6.22 25.84 19.72
C THR A 9 -5.50 24.93 18.73
N HIS A 10 -4.41 25.41 18.14
CA HIS A 10 -3.46 24.56 17.40
C HIS A 10 -2.73 23.64 18.38
N VAL A 11 -2.89 22.33 18.20
CA VAL A 11 -2.02 21.31 18.81
C VAL A 11 -0.83 21.12 17.85
N PRO A 12 0.43 21.31 18.27
CA PRO A 12 1.57 21.07 17.42
C PRO A 12 1.78 19.55 17.26
N VAL A 13 1.92 19.11 16.02
CA VAL A 13 2.33 17.73 15.69
C VAL A 13 3.82 17.60 15.99
N SER A 14 4.19 16.65 16.85
CA SER A 14 5.56 16.40 17.28
C SER A 14 6.52 16.09 16.12
N ALA A 15 7.71 16.67 16.22
CA ALA A 15 8.83 16.56 15.29
C ALA A 15 9.53 15.18 15.38
N ASP A 16 8.89 14.14 14.87
CA ASP A 16 9.52 12.80 14.72
C ASP A 16 10.06 12.55 13.29
N THR A 17 10.03 13.58 12.44
CA THR A 17 10.52 13.57 11.06
C THR A 17 12.01 13.89 11.03
N LEU A 18 12.90 12.90 11.16
CA LEU A 18 14.29 13.01 10.68
C LEU A 18 15.06 11.67 10.57
N ARG A 19 14.38 10.52 10.58
CA ARG A 19 15.02 9.24 10.26
C ARG A 19 14.69 8.84 8.83
N SER A 20 15.71 8.54 8.02
CA SER A 20 15.51 7.90 6.72
C SER A 20 14.68 6.62 6.92
N PRO A 21 13.58 6.41 6.18
CA PRO A 21 12.66 5.32 6.43
C PRO A 21 13.38 3.97 6.24
N ARG A 22 13.33 3.11 7.25
CA ARG A 22 13.88 1.75 7.16
C ARG A 22 12.86 0.86 6.42
N PRO A 23 13.31 -0.20 5.72
CA PRO A 23 12.40 -1.16 5.07
C PRO A 23 11.32 -1.71 6.02
N GLN A 24 11.66 -1.98 7.29
CA GLN A 24 10.69 -2.44 8.29
C GLN A 24 9.60 -1.42 8.63
N ASP A 25 9.79 -0.13 8.33
CA ASP A 25 8.78 0.89 8.60
C ASP A 25 7.56 0.76 7.65
N HIS A 26 7.72 0.11 6.49
CA HIS A 26 6.59 -0.33 5.64
C HIS A 26 5.80 -1.48 6.25
N LEU A 27 6.42 -2.22 7.19
CA LEU A 27 5.85 -3.42 7.82
C LEU A 27 5.41 -3.18 9.28
N ARG A 28 5.74 -2.03 9.89
CA ARG A 28 5.33 -1.64 11.24
C ARG A 28 4.01 -0.84 11.23
N PRO A 29 3.04 -1.19 12.11
CA PRO A 29 2.57 -2.52 12.40
C PRO A 29 1.44 -2.88 11.42
N PHE A 30 1.56 -4.05 10.80
CA PHE A 30 0.43 -4.98 10.69
C PHE A 30 -0.15 -5.21 12.10
N ARG A 31 -0.93 -4.24 12.63
CA ARG A 31 -1.61 -4.41 13.92
C ARG A 31 -2.49 -5.66 13.80
N PRO A 32 -2.46 -6.58 14.77
CA PRO A 32 -3.48 -7.61 14.87
C PRO A 32 -4.86 -6.95 14.76
N VAL A 33 -5.74 -7.54 13.96
CA VAL A 33 -7.16 -7.18 13.95
C VAL A 33 -7.63 -7.28 15.40
N PRO A 34 -8.18 -6.21 16.02
CA PRO A 34 -8.78 -6.35 17.33
C PRO A 34 -9.89 -7.39 17.19
N ALA A 35 -9.79 -8.51 17.92
CA ALA A 35 -10.92 -9.41 18.08
C ALA A 35 -12.09 -8.56 18.58
N SER A 36 -13.18 -8.54 17.83
CA SER A 36 -14.39 -7.81 18.18
C SER A 36 -14.77 -8.16 19.61
N ALA A 37 -14.86 -7.16 20.47
CA ALA A 37 -15.36 -7.33 21.82
C ALA A 37 -16.80 -7.84 21.72
N SER A 38 -16.94 -9.15 21.89
CA SER A 38 -18.23 -9.79 22.11
C SER A 38 -18.76 -9.26 23.43
N ALA A 39 -19.81 -8.44 23.32
CA ALA A 39 -20.56 -7.95 24.46
C ALA A 39 -21.01 -9.14 25.31
N THR A 40 -20.42 -9.30 26.48
CA THR A 40 -20.95 -10.18 27.52
C THR A 40 -21.26 -9.32 28.73
N SER A 41 -22.55 -9.21 29.01
CA SER A 41 -23.16 -8.57 30.17
C SER A 41 -22.55 -9.10 31.47
N THR A 42 -21.94 -8.22 32.26
CA THR A 42 -21.53 -8.52 33.63
C THR A 42 -22.65 -8.13 34.59
N SER A 43 -23.21 -9.16 35.23
CA SER A 43 -24.05 -9.05 36.41
C SER A 43 -23.22 -8.53 37.58
N THR A 44 -23.76 -7.54 38.29
CA THR A 44 -23.19 -6.91 39.48
C THR A 44 -23.30 -7.84 40.69
N THR A 45 -22.21 -8.01 41.45
CA THR A 45 -22.32 -8.34 42.88
C THR A 45 -21.13 -7.77 43.66
N TYR A 46 -21.46 -7.01 44.70
CA TYR A 46 -20.56 -6.42 45.69
C TYR A 46 -20.31 -7.39 46.85
N SER A 47 -19.10 -7.39 47.43
CA SER A 47 -18.78 -7.45 48.88
C SER A 47 -17.49 -8.25 49.16
N THR A 48 -16.66 -8.06 50.20
CA THR A 48 -16.28 -7.00 51.17
C THR A 48 -15.08 -7.62 51.94
N THR A 49 -13.99 -6.87 52.21
CA THR A 49 -12.96 -6.96 53.33
C THR A 49 -12.39 -8.33 53.78
N GLU A 50 -11.13 -8.59 54.16
CA GLU A 50 -9.95 -7.88 54.76
C GLU A 50 -8.82 -8.98 54.97
N PRO A 51 -7.66 -8.79 55.66
CA PRO A 51 -6.56 -7.83 55.51
C PRO A 51 -5.12 -8.45 55.48
N LEU A 52 -4.13 -7.60 55.15
CA LEU A 52 -2.69 -7.55 55.57
C LEU A 52 -1.79 -8.81 55.60
N THR A 53 -0.65 -8.72 54.87
CA THR A 53 0.68 -8.94 55.47
C THR A 53 1.78 -8.19 54.70
N THR A 54 2.29 -7.12 55.30
CA THR A 54 3.49 -6.40 54.84
C THR A 54 4.70 -6.93 55.60
N VAL A 55 5.64 -7.55 54.90
CA VAL A 55 6.96 -7.87 55.47
C VAL A 55 7.92 -6.77 55.08
N TYR A 56 8.42 -6.04 56.08
CA TYR A 56 9.47 -5.05 55.92
C TYR A 56 10.84 -5.75 56.00
N THR A 57 11.65 -5.58 54.96
CA THR A 57 13.10 -5.77 55.04
C THR A 57 13.79 -4.48 54.61
N THR A 58 14.40 -3.82 55.58
CA THR A 58 15.23 -2.63 55.41
C THR A 58 16.55 -2.96 54.71
N GLN A 59 16.83 -2.30 53.60
CA GLN A 59 18.16 -2.15 53.00
C GLN A 59 18.48 -0.64 52.93
N PRO A 60 19.66 -0.20 53.39
CA PRO A 60 20.03 1.21 53.41
C PRO A 60 20.73 1.58 52.11
N ASN A 61 19.97 2.08 51.13
CA ASN A 61 20.37 3.15 50.22
C ASN A 61 19.28 3.34 49.16
N GLY A 62 18.71 4.54 49.14
CA GLY A 62 17.58 4.87 48.27
C GLY A 62 17.96 4.88 46.80
N THR A 63 17.33 4.00 46.02
CA THR A 63 16.76 4.32 44.72
C THR A 63 15.73 3.25 44.37
N THR A 64 14.44 3.61 44.34
CA THR A 64 13.37 2.73 43.84
C THR A 64 13.46 2.71 42.31
N ARG A 65 13.97 1.62 41.72
CA ARG A 65 13.76 1.31 40.31
C ARG A 65 12.50 0.46 40.20
N THR A 66 11.42 1.07 39.71
CA THR A 66 10.28 0.34 39.17
C THR A 66 10.73 -0.22 37.83
N SER A 67 11.05 -1.52 37.78
CA SER A 67 11.16 -2.24 36.53
C SER A 67 9.76 -2.41 35.96
N THR A 68 9.33 -1.44 35.15
CA THR A 68 8.32 -1.70 34.13
C THR A 68 8.87 -2.80 33.24
N ILE A 69 8.05 -3.81 33.00
CA ILE A 69 8.30 -4.85 32.01
C ILE A 69 8.46 -4.10 30.69
N ASP A 70 9.71 -3.90 30.27
CA ASP A 70 10.02 -3.44 28.93
C ASP A 70 9.36 -4.44 27.98
N GLU A 71 8.42 -3.94 27.17
CA GLU A 71 7.93 -4.67 26.00
C GLU A 71 9.17 -5.04 25.19
N ALA A 72 9.38 -6.34 25.06
CA ALA A 72 10.47 -6.91 24.28
C ALA A 72 10.43 -6.29 22.88
N ASP A 73 11.55 -5.69 22.51
CA ASP A 73 11.91 -5.18 21.19
C ASP A 73 12.10 -6.39 20.24
N ASP A 74 11.03 -7.16 20.03
CA ASP A 74 11.05 -8.40 19.24
C ASP A 74 11.07 -8.08 17.73
N ASP A 75 12.19 -8.47 17.13
CA ASP A 75 12.56 -8.63 15.72
C ASP A 75 12.60 -7.38 14.79
N ASP A 76 13.84 -6.95 14.52
CA ASP A 76 14.23 -6.02 13.45
C ASP A 76 14.34 -6.72 12.07
N ASP A 77 13.97 -8.01 11.97
CA ASP A 77 13.99 -8.80 10.73
C ASP A 77 12.64 -8.77 9.99
N LEU A 78 12.70 -8.62 8.66
CA LEU A 78 11.50 -8.65 7.81
C LEU A 78 10.91 -10.08 7.80
N PRO A 79 9.58 -10.25 7.94
CA PRO A 79 8.94 -11.55 7.83
C PRO A 79 9.18 -12.16 6.45
N ASP A 80 9.21 -13.48 6.35
CA ASP A 80 9.24 -14.17 5.06
C ASP A 80 7.99 -13.89 4.22
N LEU A 81 8.06 -14.19 2.92
CA LEU A 81 6.97 -13.90 1.98
C LEU A 81 5.64 -14.57 2.38
N PRO A 82 5.59 -15.86 2.79
CA PRO A 82 4.34 -16.47 3.25
C PRO A 82 3.71 -15.77 4.46
N THR A 83 4.53 -15.41 5.47
CA THR A 83 4.05 -14.69 6.66
C THR A 83 3.55 -13.30 6.30
N LEU A 84 4.26 -12.60 5.41
CA LEU A 84 3.84 -11.30 4.90
C LEU A 84 2.50 -11.39 4.16
N VAL A 85 2.35 -12.36 3.24
CA VAL A 85 1.13 -12.61 2.48
C VAL A 85 -0.06 -12.85 3.42
N ALA A 86 0.12 -13.69 4.45
CA ALA A 86 -0.91 -13.93 5.46
C ALA A 86 -1.30 -12.66 6.22
N ARG A 87 -0.32 -11.82 6.61
CA ARG A 87 -0.58 -10.54 7.30
C ARG A 87 -1.33 -9.54 6.41
N ILE A 88 -0.92 -9.41 5.14
CA ILE A 88 -1.59 -8.53 4.17
C ILE A 88 -3.02 -9.01 3.93
N TYR A 89 -3.21 -10.30 3.68
CA TYR A 89 -4.53 -10.90 3.48
C TYR A 89 -5.44 -10.64 4.69
N ALA A 90 -4.98 -10.92 5.92
CA ALA A 90 -5.76 -10.70 7.12
C ALA A 90 -6.21 -9.24 7.28
N ARG A 91 -5.33 -8.28 6.96
CA ARG A 91 -5.65 -6.85 6.99
C ARG A 91 -6.69 -6.47 5.93
N VAL A 92 -6.55 -6.97 4.70
CA VAL A 92 -7.55 -6.72 3.64
C VAL A 92 -8.90 -7.33 4.02
N GLN A 93 -8.94 -8.53 4.58
CA GLN A 93 -10.18 -9.17 5.04
C GLN A 93 -10.82 -8.42 6.21
N ALA A 94 -10.01 -7.91 7.14
CA ALA A 94 -10.52 -7.08 8.23
C ALA A 94 -11.24 -5.85 7.69
N PHE A 95 -10.62 -5.13 6.75
CA PHE A 95 -11.24 -4.00 6.08
C PHE A 95 -12.53 -4.39 5.34
N LEU A 96 -12.53 -5.50 4.60
CA LEU A 96 -13.73 -6.00 3.91
C LEU A 96 -14.87 -6.42 4.85
N SER A 97 -14.54 -6.75 6.11
CA SER A 97 -15.53 -7.14 7.13
C SER A 97 -16.12 -5.95 7.89
N GLU A 98 -15.59 -4.74 7.70
CA GLU A 98 -16.12 -3.53 8.32
C GLU A 98 -17.48 -3.15 7.72
N THR A 99 -18.33 -2.52 8.53
CA THR A 99 -19.61 -1.98 8.07
C THR A 99 -19.49 -0.48 7.79
N HIS A 100 -19.78 -0.09 6.56
CA HIS A 100 -19.77 1.31 6.11
C HIS A 100 -21.13 1.69 5.50
N PRO A 101 -21.53 2.98 5.54
CA PRO A 101 -22.72 3.43 4.82
C PRO A 101 -22.62 3.11 3.31
N PRO A 102 -23.69 2.63 2.64
CA PRO A 102 -23.61 2.11 1.26
C PRO A 102 -23.05 3.08 0.21
N GLU A 103 -23.28 4.38 0.42
CA GLU A 103 -22.84 5.48 -0.45
C GLU A 103 -21.52 6.14 0.00
N SER A 104 -20.88 5.58 1.02
CA SER A 104 -19.60 6.10 1.50
C SER A 104 -18.45 5.70 0.56
N LEU A 105 -17.38 6.51 0.58
CA LEU A 105 -16.15 6.21 -0.14
C LEU A 105 -15.58 4.84 0.26
N LEU A 106 -15.61 4.49 1.56
CA LEU A 106 -15.09 3.20 2.04
C LEU A 106 -15.93 2.01 1.56
N ALA A 107 -17.26 2.15 1.47
CA ALA A 107 -18.09 1.12 0.85
C ALA A 107 -17.77 0.95 -0.65
N SER A 108 -17.46 2.03 -1.36
CA SER A 108 -16.97 1.94 -2.74
C SER A 108 -15.62 1.23 -2.83
N VAL A 109 -14.67 1.59 -1.96
CA VAL A 109 -13.35 0.95 -1.88
C VAL A 109 -13.47 -0.55 -1.55
N GLN A 110 -14.42 -0.96 -0.68
CA GLN A 110 -14.70 -2.38 -0.42
C GLN A 110 -15.17 -3.12 -1.68
N ARG A 111 -16.10 -2.53 -2.45
CA ARG A 111 -16.57 -3.11 -3.73
C ARG A 111 -15.41 -3.26 -4.73
N GLN A 112 -14.59 -2.23 -4.88
CA GLN A 112 -13.44 -2.25 -5.79
C GLN A 112 -12.38 -3.25 -5.35
N THR A 113 -12.14 -3.37 -4.04
CA THR A 113 -11.23 -4.37 -3.47
C THR A 113 -11.68 -5.78 -3.81
N GLN A 114 -12.98 -6.08 -3.70
CA GLN A 114 -13.54 -7.39 -4.07
C GLN A 114 -13.35 -7.69 -5.55
N ILE A 115 -13.70 -6.76 -6.43
CA ILE A 115 -13.52 -6.89 -7.89
C ILE A 115 -12.04 -7.14 -8.24
N SER A 116 -11.12 -6.35 -7.66
CA SER A 116 -9.69 -6.53 -7.91
C SER A 116 -9.17 -7.89 -7.42
N LEU A 117 -9.64 -8.39 -6.27
CA LEU A 117 -9.29 -9.72 -5.79
C LEU A 117 -9.79 -10.81 -6.74
N GLU A 118 -11.01 -10.69 -7.27
CA GLU A 118 -11.53 -11.60 -8.30
C GLU A 118 -10.67 -11.63 -9.56
N VAL A 119 -10.15 -10.47 -9.99
CA VAL A 119 -9.22 -10.38 -11.13
C VAL A 119 -7.89 -11.07 -10.82
N VAL A 120 -7.30 -10.80 -9.65
CA VAL A 120 -6.05 -11.44 -9.20
C VAL A 120 -6.22 -12.96 -9.14
N TRP A 121 -7.32 -13.42 -8.56
CA TRP A 121 -7.68 -14.83 -8.46
C TRP A 121 -7.95 -15.50 -9.81
N SER A 122 -8.53 -14.77 -10.76
CA SER A 122 -8.72 -15.25 -12.14
C SER A 122 -7.38 -15.38 -12.88
N ALA A 123 -6.41 -14.50 -12.59
CA ALA A 123 -5.05 -14.64 -13.12
C ALA A 123 -4.33 -15.85 -12.52
N LEU A 124 -4.42 -16.04 -11.19
CA LEU A 124 -3.79 -17.17 -10.49
C LEU A 124 -4.37 -18.54 -10.87
N SER A 125 -5.61 -18.59 -11.40
CA SER A 125 -6.16 -19.82 -11.99
C SER A 125 -5.68 -20.08 -13.43
N GLN A 126 -5.19 -19.05 -14.13
CA GLN A 126 -4.76 -19.15 -15.53
C GLN A 126 -3.23 -19.30 -15.68
N TYR A 127 -2.47 -18.80 -14.71
CA TYR A 127 -1.01 -18.74 -14.74
C TYR A 127 -0.43 -19.28 -13.45
N LYS A 128 0.70 -19.98 -13.56
CA LYS A 128 1.54 -20.28 -12.39
C LYS A 128 2.16 -18.98 -11.88
N LEU A 129 2.46 -18.92 -10.58
CA LEU A 129 3.15 -17.78 -9.98
C LEU A 129 4.50 -17.51 -10.67
N SER A 130 5.20 -18.55 -11.13
CA SER A 130 6.45 -18.42 -11.91
C SER A 130 6.27 -17.81 -13.31
N GLU A 131 5.04 -17.72 -13.82
CA GLU A 131 4.69 -17.08 -15.10
C GLU A 131 4.20 -15.63 -14.91
N LEU A 132 4.12 -15.14 -13.67
CA LEU A 132 3.59 -13.83 -13.30
C LEU A 132 4.70 -12.88 -12.86
N SER A 133 4.54 -11.61 -13.21
CA SER A 133 5.39 -10.50 -12.77
C SER A 133 4.55 -9.26 -12.44
N VAL A 134 5.12 -8.31 -11.70
CA VAL A 134 4.47 -7.04 -11.35
C VAL A 134 5.26 -5.87 -11.93
N SER A 135 4.60 -4.96 -12.63
CA SER A 135 5.18 -3.66 -12.97
C SER A 135 5.01 -2.70 -11.80
N TYR A 136 6.12 -2.38 -11.12
CA TYR A 136 6.13 -1.61 -9.88
C TYR A 136 7.06 -0.41 -9.99
N ASN A 137 6.49 0.79 -9.79
CA ASN A 137 7.22 2.06 -9.89
C ASN A 137 7.20 2.89 -8.59
N GLY A 138 6.71 2.31 -7.49
CA GLY A 138 6.61 3.00 -6.19
C GLY A 138 5.51 4.06 -6.11
N GLY A 139 4.72 4.25 -7.18
CA GLY A 139 3.55 5.11 -7.17
C GLY A 139 2.37 4.51 -6.40
N LYS A 140 1.41 5.37 -6.02
CA LYS A 140 0.21 4.99 -5.27
C LYS A 140 -0.61 3.86 -5.93
N ASP A 141 -0.74 3.88 -7.27
CA ASP A 141 -1.61 2.96 -7.99
C ASP A 141 -1.03 1.54 -8.05
N CYS A 142 0.28 1.43 -8.34
CA CYS A 142 0.97 0.14 -8.31
C CYS A 142 1.16 -0.41 -6.89
N LEU A 143 1.17 0.46 -5.86
CA LEU A 143 1.15 0.04 -4.47
C LEU A 143 -0.17 -0.64 -4.10
N VAL A 144 -1.33 -0.05 -4.43
CA VAL A 144 -2.64 -0.68 -4.19
C VAL A 144 -2.72 -2.02 -4.93
N LEU A 145 -2.32 -2.04 -6.20
CA LEU A 145 -2.21 -3.26 -6.99
C LEU A 145 -1.36 -4.34 -6.31
N LEU A 146 -0.17 -3.97 -5.82
CA LEU A 146 0.76 -4.90 -5.18
C LEU A 146 0.14 -5.53 -3.92
N ILE A 147 -0.51 -4.71 -3.08
CA ILE A 147 -1.17 -5.20 -1.87
C ILE A 147 -2.30 -6.18 -2.21
N LEU A 148 -3.10 -5.89 -3.22
CA LEU A 148 -4.19 -6.76 -3.67
C LEU A 148 -3.66 -8.06 -4.30
N PHE A 149 -2.58 -7.97 -5.09
CA PHE A 149 -1.87 -9.14 -5.63
C PHE A 149 -1.37 -10.04 -4.50
N LEU A 150 -0.65 -9.49 -3.52
CA LEU A 150 -0.13 -10.24 -2.37
C LEU A 150 -1.25 -10.84 -1.51
N ALA A 151 -2.33 -10.10 -1.27
CA ALA A 151 -3.50 -10.63 -0.57
C ALA A 151 -4.10 -11.83 -1.33
N GLY A 152 -4.17 -11.76 -2.65
CA GLY A 152 -4.69 -12.83 -3.50
C GLY A 152 -3.84 -14.10 -3.53
N LEU A 153 -2.55 -14.04 -3.12
CA LEU A 153 -1.68 -15.21 -2.99
C LEU A 153 -2.02 -16.09 -1.77
N HIS A 154 -2.72 -15.54 -0.77
CA HIS A 154 -3.11 -16.31 0.40
C HIS A 154 -4.17 -17.36 0.02
N PRO A 155 -4.06 -18.62 0.49
CA PRO A 155 -5.09 -19.64 0.25
C PRO A 155 -6.46 -19.17 0.73
N TYR A 156 -7.40 -19.04 -0.19
CA TYR A 156 -8.79 -18.75 0.12
C TYR A 156 -9.65 -20.00 -0.11
N PRO A 157 -10.41 -20.49 0.88
CA PRO A 157 -11.38 -21.55 0.66
C PRO A 157 -12.54 -21.00 -0.17
N ARG A 158 -12.53 -21.26 -1.49
CA ARG A 158 -13.65 -20.87 -2.35
C ARG A 158 -14.89 -21.68 -2.01
N HIS A 159 -16.05 -21.03 -1.95
CA HIS A 159 -17.36 -21.66 -1.75
C HIS A 159 -17.90 -22.33 -3.04
N THR A 160 -17.04 -22.97 -3.83
CA THR A 160 -17.43 -23.79 -4.98
C THR A 160 -17.05 -25.25 -4.69
N PRO A 161 -18.02 -26.18 -4.55
CA PRO A 161 -17.77 -27.57 -4.14
C PRO A 161 -16.83 -28.40 -5.05
N ASN A 162 -16.36 -27.85 -6.18
CA ASN A 162 -15.58 -28.55 -7.19
C ASN A 162 -14.16 -27.98 -7.44
N GLU A 163 -13.70 -26.98 -6.68
CA GLU A 163 -12.41 -26.29 -6.94
C GLU A 163 -11.46 -26.29 -5.72
N LEU A 164 -11.45 -27.36 -4.93
CA LEU A 164 -10.55 -27.55 -3.79
C LEU A 164 -9.03 -27.54 -4.16
N ASP A 165 -8.68 -27.48 -5.45
CA ASP A 165 -7.30 -27.60 -5.94
C ASP A 165 -6.61 -26.26 -6.27
N ALA A 166 -7.33 -25.18 -6.59
CA ALA A 166 -6.70 -23.94 -7.07
C ALA A 166 -6.10 -23.08 -5.93
N GLY A 167 -6.81 -22.94 -4.82
CA GLY A 167 -6.36 -22.13 -3.67
C GLY A 167 -5.20 -22.79 -2.89
N THR A 168 -5.20 -24.11 -2.82
CA THR A 168 -4.10 -24.92 -2.26
C THR A 168 -2.86 -24.89 -3.17
N ALA A 169 -3.03 -24.88 -4.50
CA ALA A 169 -1.92 -24.76 -5.43
C ALA A 169 -1.25 -23.37 -5.44
N ALA A 170 -2.02 -22.28 -5.32
CA ALA A 170 -1.47 -20.93 -5.19
C ALA A 170 -0.70 -20.75 -3.88
N ALA A 171 -1.24 -21.26 -2.77
CA ALA A 171 -0.55 -21.27 -1.48
C ALA A 171 0.72 -22.10 -1.48
N ALA A 172 0.68 -23.30 -2.07
CA ALA A 172 1.87 -24.13 -2.24
C ALA A 172 2.94 -23.43 -3.12
N GLN A 173 2.51 -22.66 -4.12
CA GLN A 173 3.41 -21.84 -4.95
C GLN A 173 3.96 -20.63 -4.19
N ALA A 174 3.17 -19.96 -3.36
CA ALA A 174 3.64 -18.86 -2.51
C ALA A 174 4.60 -19.34 -1.41
N VAL A 175 4.40 -20.55 -0.90
CA VAL A 175 5.34 -21.21 0.03
C VAL A 175 6.64 -21.61 -0.68
N ALA A 176 6.59 -21.95 -1.97
CA ALA A 176 7.78 -22.29 -2.77
C ALA A 176 8.51 -21.06 -3.33
N ALA A 177 7.83 -19.93 -3.54
CA ALA A 177 8.40 -18.70 -4.02
C ALA A 177 9.02 -17.90 -2.86
N THR A 178 10.28 -17.48 -3.02
CA THR A 178 10.95 -16.60 -2.05
C THR A 178 10.86 -15.13 -2.42
N VAL A 179 10.56 -14.82 -3.68
CA VAL A 179 10.47 -13.47 -4.23
C VAL A 179 9.44 -13.39 -5.36
N ILE A 180 8.91 -12.19 -5.61
CA ILE A 180 8.01 -11.88 -6.72
C ILE A 180 8.82 -11.15 -7.81
N PRO A 181 8.90 -11.68 -9.06
CA PRO A 181 9.52 -10.97 -10.16
C PRO A 181 8.83 -9.63 -10.40
N ALA A 182 9.61 -8.56 -10.52
CA ALA A 182 9.07 -7.23 -10.78
C ALA A 182 9.92 -6.48 -11.80
N ILE A 183 9.27 -5.64 -12.61
CA ILE A 183 9.92 -4.71 -13.53
C ILE A 183 9.67 -3.28 -13.07
N TYR A 184 10.75 -2.50 -12.99
CA TYR A 184 10.70 -1.07 -12.71
C TYR A 184 11.30 -0.28 -13.86
N ALA A 185 10.43 0.33 -14.67
CA ALA A 185 10.83 1.29 -15.71
C ALA A 185 10.69 2.71 -15.15
N LEU A 186 11.77 3.50 -15.21
CA LEU A 186 11.87 4.81 -14.58
C LEU A 186 12.35 5.89 -15.57
N PRO A 187 11.97 7.16 -15.36
CA PRO A 187 12.46 8.28 -16.18
C PRO A 187 13.99 8.46 -16.05
N PRO A 188 14.62 9.23 -16.96
CA PRO A 188 16.07 9.47 -16.92
C PRO A 188 16.49 10.31 -15.70
N ASP A 189 15.55 11.08 -15.16
CA ASP A 189 15.71 12.03 -14.07
C ASP A 189 14.71 11.71 -12.93
N PRO A 190 14.85 10.56 -12.26
CA PRO A 190 13.92 10.15 -11.21
C PRO A 190 14.11 11.00 -9.95
N PHE A 191 13.03 11.18 -9.19
CA PHE A 191 13.13 11.75 -7.85
C PHE A 191 13.84 10.76 -6.90
N PRO A 192 14.85 11.21 -6.12
CA PRO A 192 15.49 10.36 -5.11
C PRO A 192 14.50 9.74 -4.12
N ALA A 193 13.50 10.50 -3.68
CA ALA A 193 12.46 10.02 -2.77
C ALA A 193 11.60 8.87 -3.35
N VAL A 194 11.44 8.81 -4.68
CA VAL A 194 10.75 7.70 -5.35
C VAL A 194 11.66 6.47 -5.38
N GLU A 195 12.93 6.66 -5.71
CA GLU A 195 13.92 5.58 -5.72
C GLU A 195 14.07 4.93 -4.33
N ASP A 196 14.21 5.76 -3.29
CA ASP A 196 14.30 5.31 -1.90
C ASP A 196 13.04 4.53 -1.50
N PHE A 197 11.85 5.03 -1.89
CA PHE A 197 10.60 4.33 -1.64
C PHE A 197 10.53 2.99 -2.38
N VAL A 198 10.92 2.92 -3.66
CA VAL A 198 10.95 1.68 -4.43
C VAL A 198 11.90 0.67 -3.80
N VAL A 199 13.12 1.06 -3.43
CA VAL A 199 14.10 0.15 -2.82
C VAL A 199 13.58 -0.41 -1.50
N THR A 200 13.11 0.46 -0.61
CA THR A 200 12.65 0.05 0.73
C THR A 200 11.38 -0.79 0.66
N SER A 201 10.42 -0.43 -0.18
CA SER A 201 9.18 -1.20 -0.36
C SER A 201 9.42 -2.52 -1.11
N ALA A 202 10.35 -2.58 -2.07
CA ALA A 202 10.71 -3.82 -2.75
C ALA A 202 11.26 -4.87 -1.77
N GLN A 203 12.11 -4.45 -0.83
CA GLN A 203 12.60 -5.32 0.23
C GLN A 203 11.45 -5.75 1.16
N ALA A 204 10.62 -4.80 1.58
CA ALA A 204 9.48 -5.07 2.47
C ALA A 204 8.46 -6.04 1.87
N TYR A 205 8.28 -6.02 0.54
CA TYR A 205 7.30 -6.82 -0.18
C TYR A 205 7.91 -7.99 -1.00
N HIS A 206 9.17 -8.33 -0.74
CA HIS A 206 9.91 -9.42 -1.42
C HIS A 206 9.89 -9.34 -2.95
N LEU A 207 10.05 -8.13 -3.51
CA LEU A 207 10.13 -7.93 -4.96
C LEU A 207 11.56 -8.10 -5.47
N SER A 208 11.74 -8.97 -6.46
CA SER A 208 12.96 -9.06 -7.25
C SER A 208 12.87 -8.11 -8.45
N ILE A 209 13.25 -6.84 -8.23
CA ILE A 209 13.15 -5.79 -9.24
C ILE A 209 14.28 -5.86 -10.29
N THR A 210 13.89 -5.88 -11.56
CA THR A 210 14.76 -5.53 -12.69
C THR A 210 14.48 -4.09 -13.13
N LYS A 211 15.50 -3.24 -13.02
CA LYS A 211 15.40 -1.79 -13.25
C LYS A 211 15.79 -1.39 -14.67
N TYR A 212 15.06 -0.43 -15.26
CA TYR A 212 15.27 0.08 -16.62
C TYR A 212 15.05 1.59 -16.73
N THR A 213 16.10 2.36 -16.99
CA THR A 213 15.96 3.79 -17.29
C THR A 213 15.42 4.00 -18.71
N THR A 214 14.26 4.63 -18.86
CA THR A 214 13.69 4.98 -20.17
C THR A 214 14.24 6.34 -20.61
N ALA A 215 15.05 6.36 -21.66
CA ALA A 215 15.55 7.55 -22.33
C ALA A 215 15.28 7.46 -23.84
N PRO A 216 14.07 7.83 -24.31
CA PRO A 216 13.72 7.71 -25.72
C PRO A 216 14.58 8.63 -26.62
N PRO A 217 14.94 8.19 -27.84
CA PRO A 217 14.58 6.90 -28.45
C PRO A 217 15.47 5.72 -28.04
N GLN A 218 16.57 5.94 -27.31
CA GLN A 218 17.58 4.91 -27.02
C GLN A 218 17.04 3.77 -26.16
N THR A 219 16.25 4.10 -25.14
CA THR A 219 15.54 3.12 -24.31
C THR A 219 14.10 3.58 -24.13
N THR A 220 13.18 2.78 -24.62
CA THR A 220 11.73 3.01 -24.52
C THR A 220 11.11 2.00 -23.57
N LEU A 221 9.89 2.27 -23.09
CA LEU A 221 9.15 1.29 -22.30
C LEU A 221 9.03 -0.06 -23.02
N ARG A 222 8.78 -0.03 -24.34
CA ARG A 222 8.73 -1.22 -25.19
C ARG A 222 10.04 -2.03 -25.15
N SER A 223 11.19 -1.39 -25.37
CA SER A 223 12.48 -2.08 -25.36
C SER A 223 12.85 -2.58 -23.97
N SER A 224 12.44 -1.88 -22.90
CA SER A 224 12.60 -2.34 -21.52
C SER A 224 11.84 -3.63 -21.26
N PHE A 225 10.57 -3.72 -21.69
CA PHE A 225 9.80 -4.97 -21.57
C PHE A 225 10.36 -6.09 -22.46
N GLU A 226 10.86 -5.77 -23.65
CA GLU A 226 11.45 -6.75 -24.56
C GLU A 226 12.67 -7.42 -23.93
N ASP A 227 13.59 -6.60 -23.42
CA ASP A 227 14.77 -7.09 -22.74
C ASP A 227 14.41 -7.82 -21.42
N TYR A 228 13.43 -7.33 -20.65
CA TYR A 228 12.96 -8.02 -19.45
C TYR A 228 12.44 -9.43 -19.74
N LEU A 229 11.59 -9.58 -20.73
CA LEU A 229 11.02 -10.89 -21.10
C LEU A 229 12.08 -11.83 -21.69
N ASN A 230 13.10 -11.30 -22.39
CA ASN A 230 14.25 -12.10 -22.84
C ASN A 230 15.07 -12.66 -21.65
N ARG A 231 15.20 -11.89 -20.56
CA ARG A 231 15.85 -12.36 -19.32
C ARG A 231 14.96 -13.27 -18.48
N HIS A 232 13.65 -13.17 -18.64
CA HIS A 232 12.65 -13.92 -17.88
C HIS A 232 11.67 -14.67 -18.82
N PRO A 233 12.15 -15.65 -19.61
CA PRO A 233 11.37 -16.27 -20.69
C PRO A 233 10.14 -17.08 -20.21
N GLY A 234 10.05 -17.35 -18.89
CA GLY A 234 8.88 -17.98 -18.29
C GLY A 234 7.72 -17.03 -18.02
N ILE A 235 7.93 -15.71 -18.01
CA ILE A 235 6.89 -14.73 -17.72
C ILE A 235 5.92 -14.61 -18.91
N ARG A 236 4.63 -14.69 -18.61
CA ARG A 236 3.55 -14.68 -19.61
C ARG A 236 2.51 -13.60 -19.35
N ALA A 237 2.38 -13.16 -18.10
CA ALA A 237 1.51 -12.06 -17.75
C ALA A 237 2.14 -11.14 -16.70
N ILE A 238 1.84 -9.85 -16.82
CA ILE A 238 2.39 -8.80 -15.96
C ILE A 238 1.24 -7.96 -15.42
N PHE A 239 1.19 -7.81 -14.09
CA PHE A 239 0.25 -6.92 -13.43
C PHE A 239 0.69 -5.47 -13.59
N VAL A 240 -0.24 -4.59 -13.99
CA VAL A 240 0.02 -3.17 -14.29
C VAL A 240 -1.02 -2.28 -13.60
N GLY A 241 -0.54 -1.25 -12.91
CA GLY A 241 -1.35 -0.34 -12.09
C GLY A 241 -2.02 0.79 -12.86
N THR A 242 -2.40 0.59 -14.12
CA THR A 242 -3.07 1.60 -14.95
C THR A 242 -4.55 1.68 -14.60
N ARG A 243 -5.11 2.89 -14.55
CA ARG A 243 -6.53 3.21 -14.35
C ARG A 243 -7.18 3.75 -15.63
N ARG A 244 -8.51 3.70 -15.74
CA ARG A 244 -9.23 4.21 -16.93
C ARG A 244 -8.95 5.67 -17.23
N THR A 245 -8.68 6.46 -16.19
CA THR A 245 -8.41 7.90 -16.24
C THR A 245 -6.97 8.23 -16.62
N ASP A 246 -6.07 7.22 -16.66
CA ASP A 246 -4.71 7.40 -17.12
C ASP A 246 -4.61 7.58 -18.65
N PRO A 247 -3.53 8.20 -19.15
CA PRO A 247 -3.24 8.23 -20.58
C PRO A 247 -3.30 6.83 -21.20
N HIS A 248 -4.11 6.69 -22.26
CA HIS A 248 -4.37 5.43 -22.97
C HIS A 248 -5.13 4.34 -22.19
N GLY A 249 -5.59 4.62 -20.96
CA GLY A 249 -6.29 3.66 -20.10
C GLY A 249 -7.77 3.43 -20.41
N ALA A 250 -8.44 4.39 -21.07
CA ALA A 250 -9.90 4.42 -21.18
C ALA A 250 -10.56 3.14 -21.74
N ARG A 251 -9.89 2.46 -22.69
CA ARG A 251 -10.40 1.27 -23.38
C ARG A 251 -9.79 -0.05 -22.89
N LEU A 252 -8.93 0.00 -21.87
CA LEU A 252 -8.35 -1.22 -21.31
C LEU A 252 -9.41 -2.01 -20.53
N THR A 253 -9.19 -3.32 -20.46
CA THR A 253 -9.95 -4.27 -19.68
C THR A 253 -9.08 -4.85 -18.57
N HIS A 254 -9.62 -5.73 -17.73
CA HIS A 254 -8.80 -6.40 -16.71
C HIS A 254 -7.70 -7.29 -17.29
N PHE A 255 -7.85 -7.78 -18.52
CA PHE A 255 -6.89 -8.66 -19.19
C PHE A 255 -6.74 -8.26 -20.65
N ASP A 256 -5.65 -7.58 -20.97
CA ASP A 256 -5.35 -7.18 -22.34
C ASP A 256 -4.02 -7.76 -22.78
N ARG A 257 -4.03 -8.52 -23.89
CA ARG A 257 -2.79 -8.84 -24.58
C ARG A 257 -2.13 -7.55 -25.09
N THR A 258 -0.80 -7.55 -25.14
CA THR A 258 -0.06 -6.41 -25.69
C THR A 258 -0.38 -6.18 -27.17
N ASP A 259 -0.30 -4.92 -27.58
CA ASP A 259 -0.59 -4.51 -28.96
C ASP A 259 0.48 -5.01 -29.94
N ARG A 260 0.14 -5.06 -31.23
CA ARG A 260 1.10 -5.42 -32.28
C ARG A 260 2.35 -4.53 -32.21
N GLY A 261 3.50 -5.18 -32.18
CA GLY A 261 4.80 -4.51 -32.08
C GLY A 261 5.33 -4.45 -30.66
N TRP A 262 4.52 -4.66 -29.62
CA TRP A 262 5.05 -4.90 -28.28
C TRP A 262 5.49 -6.36 -28.12
N PRO A 263 6.40 -6.66 -27.17
CA PRO A 263 6.64 -8.02 -26.72
C PRO A 263 5.33 -8.71 -26.32
N ASP A 264 5.22 -10.00 -26.58
CA ASP A 264 3.98 -10.74 -26.40
C ASP A 264 3.79 -11.18 -24.94
N PHE A 265 2.85 -10.56 -24.24
CA PHE A 265 2.40 -10.95 -22.90
C PHE A 265 0.99 -10.41 -22.61
N VAL A 266 0.38 -10.88 -21.53
CA VAL A 266 -0.91 -10.35 -21.05
C VAL A 266 -0.67 -9.31 -19.96
N ARG A 267 -1.26 -8.13 -20.13
CA ARG A 267 -1.35 -7.11 -19.08
C ARG A 267 -2.58 -7.38 -18.22
N ILE A 268 -2.39 -7.41 -16.92
CA ILE A 268 -3.48 -7.62 -15.95
C ILE A 268 -3.68 -6.31 -15.20
N HIS A 269 -4.89 -5.75 -15.21
CA HIS A 269 -5.21 -4.46 -14.60
C HIS A 269 -6.28 -4.60 -13.50
N PRO A 270 -5.95 -5.13 -12.31
CA PRO A 270 -6.91 -5.28 -11.20
C PRO A 270 -7.49 -3.96 -10.72
N VAL A 271 -6.75 -2.86 -10.83
CA VAL A 271 -7.15 -1.54 -10.35
C VAL A 271 -7.73 -0.63 -11.44
N ILE A 272 -8.03 -1.16 -12.64
CA ILE A 272 -8.39 -0.34 -13.81
C ILE A 272 -9.58 0.59 -13.57
N ASP A 273 -10.58 0.15 -12.79
CA ASP A 273 -11.80 0.91 -12.54
C ASP A 273 -11.73 1.80 -11.28
N TRP A 274 -10.59 1.87 -10.60
CA TRP A 274 -10.45 2.64 -9.37
C TRP A 274 -10.38 4.15 -9.64
N HIS A 275 -11.01 4.93 -8.77
CA HIS A 275 -10.93 6.38 -8.76
C HIS A 275 -9.83 6.89 -7.82
N TYR A 276 -9.35 8.12 -8.05
CA TYR A 276 -8.27 8.74 -7.29
C TYR A 276 -8.52 8.73 -5.78
N ALA A 277 -9.73 9.12 -5.38
CA ALA A 277 -10.14 9.12 -3.98
C ALA A 277 -10.16 7.71 -3.37
N GLU A 278 -10.50 6.68 -4.15
CA GLU A 278 -10.54 5.28 -3.70
C GLU A 278 -9.13 4.74 -3.45
N ILE A 279 -8.17 5.07 -4.33
CA ILE A 279 -6.75 4.71 -4.16
C ILE A 279 -6.22 5.24 -2.83
N TRP A 280 -6.45 6.52 -2.55
CA TRP A 280 -6.00 7.12 -1.29
C TRP A 280 -6.75 6.62 -0.09
N ALA A 281 -8.08 6.44 -0.18
CA ALA A 281 -8.87 5.89 0.89
C ALA A 281 -8.36 4.49 1.28
N PHE A 282 -8.07 3.62 0.31
CA PHE A 282 -7.48 2.30 0.59
C PHE A 282 -6.10 2.41 1.26
N ILE A 283 -5.18 3.19 0.68
CA ILE A 283 -3.83 3.37 1.23
C ILE A 283 -3.87 3.87 2.68
N ARG A 284 -4.69 4.90 2.92
CA ARG A 284 -4.81 5.55 4.22
C ARG A 284 -5.54 4.68 5.25
N HIS A 285 -6.61 4.00 4.83
CA HIS A 285 -7.40 3.16 5.72
C HIS A 285 -6.62 1.92 6.18
N LEU A 286 -5.83 1.30 5.29
CA LEU A 286 -4.97 0.18 5.63
C LEU A 286 -3.66 0.60 6.34
N GLY A 287 -3.40 1.91 6.46
CA GLY A 287 -2.19 2.44 7.08
C GLY A 287 -0.92 2.12 6.31
N LEU A 288 -1.00 2.07 4.97
CA LEU A 288 0.14 1.76 4.12
C LEU A 288 1.10 2.95 4.03
N ARG A 289 2.40 2.67 4.03
CA ARG A 289 3.43 3.67 3.69
C ARG A 289 3.40 3.95 2.19
N TYR A 290 3.60 5.20 1.82
CA TYR A 290 3.67 5.67 0.44
C TYR A 290 4.83 6.67 0.29
N CYS A 291 5.20 7.00 -0.95
CA CYS A 291 6.29 7.94 -1.24
C CYS A 291 6.02 9.32 -0.62
N SER A 292 7.00 9.91 0.08
CA SER A 292 6.83 11.16 0.84
C SER A 292 6.44 12.36 -0.02
N LEU A 293 6.76 12.36 -1.31
CA LEU A 293 6.36 13.43 -2.24
C LEU A 293 4.84 13.62 -2.27
N TYR A 294 4.06 12.57 -2.01
CA TYR A 294 2.62 12.71 -1.91
C TYR A 294 2.19 13.57 -0.72
N ASP A 295 2.95 13.62 0.38
CA ASP A 295 2.67 14.56 1.48
C ASP A 295 3.05 16.01 1.12
N GLU A 296 3.93 16.19 0.13
CA GLU A 296 4.37 17.49 -0.39
C GLU A 296 3.48 18.03 -1.52
N GLY A 297 2.32 17.40 -1.75
CA GLY A 297 1.31 17.86 -2.72
C GLY A 297 1.53 17.38 -4.15
N TYR A 298 2.48 16.48 -4.41
CA TYR A 298 2.57 15.81 -5.70
C TYR A 298 1.44 14.80 -5.84
N THR A 299 0.64 14.84 -6.90
CA THR A 299 -0.51 13.93 -7.09
C THR A 299 -0.27 12.87 -8.16
N SER A 300 0.75 13.08 -9.01
CA SER A 300 1.18 12.18 -10.08
C SER A 300 2.70 12.27 -10.20
N LEU A 301 3.40 11.13 -10.20
CA LEU A 301 4.87 11.10 -10.16
C LEU A 301 5.48 10.74 -11.52
N GLY A 302 6.42 11.57 -11.99
CA GLY A 302 7.18 11.43 -13.23
C GLY A 302 8.66 11.68 -13.01
N GLY A 303 9.32 12.31 -13.98
CA GLY A 303 10.69 12.79 -13.83
C GLY A 303 10.73 14.15 -13.12
N THR A 304 11.86 14.51 -12.53
CA THR A 304 12.06 15.80 -11.86
C THR A 304 11.86 17.01 -12.79
N SER A 305 12.02 16.83 -14.09
CA SER A 305 11.84 17.87 -15.11
C SER A 305 10.38 18.10 -15.52
N ASP A 306 9.50 17.10 -15.38
CA ASP A 306 8.12 17.13 -15.89
C ASP A 306 7.05 17.12 -14.79
N THR A 307 7.46 17.12 -13.52
CA THR A 307 6.56 16.89 -12.39
C THR A 307 6.73 17.96 -11.30
N HIS A 308 5.61 18.58 -10.93
CA HIS A 308 5.48 19.65 -9.92
C HIS A 308 4.37 19.32 -8.92
N PRO A 309 4.37 19.90 -7.71
CA PRO A 309 3.23 19.81 -6.81
C PRO A 309 1.95 20.31 -7.48
N ASN A 310 0.82 19.70 -7.14
CA ASN A 310 -0.45 20.02 -7.78
C ASN A 310 -0.91 21.44 -7.39
N PRO A 311 -1.18 22.34 -8.36
CA PRO A 311 -1.59 23.70 -8.04
C PRO A 311 -2.92 23.79 -7.27
N ARG A 312 -3.79 22.77 -7.36
CA ARG A 312 -5.05 22.72 -6.59
C ARG A 312 -4.84 22.46 -5.10
N LEU A 313 -3.66 22.01 -4.70
CA LEU A 313 -3.32 21.75 -3.32
C LEU A 313 -2.56 22.91 -2.67
N GLN A 314 -2.30 24.01 -3.39
CA GLN A 314 -1.57 25.14 -2.85
C GLN A 314 -2.36 25.88 -1.76
N VAL A 315 -1.73 26.11 -0.61
CA VAL A 315 -2.28 26.87 0.53
C VAL A 315 -1.81 28.33 0.44
N GLY A 316 -2.72 29.27 0.71
CA GLY A 316 -2.41 30.71 0.73
C GLY A 316 -2.29 31.28 -0.69
N ALA A 317 -3.44 31.51 -1.33
CA ALA A 317 -3.52 31.89 -2.73
C ALA A 317 -3.19 33.37 -3.03
N ASP A 318 -2.90 34.21 -2.02
CA ASP A 318 -2.73 35.65 -2.21
C ASP A 318 -1.30 36.11 -1.90
N GLY A 319 -0.46 36.11 -2.93
CA GLY A 319 0.84 36.81 -2.95
C GLY A 319 2.06 35.93 -3.27
N PRO A 320 3.18 36.53 -3.69
CA PRO A 320 4.42 35.81 -3.95
C PRO A 320 5.10 35.47 -2.62
N SER A 321 4.60 34.44 -1.93
CA SER A 321 5.36 33.84 -0.83
C SER A 321 6.43 32.90 -1.39
N PRO A 322 7.69 33.02 -0.97
CA PRO A 322 8.75 32.07 -1.32
C PRO A 322 8.50 30.67 -0.74
N ASP A 323 7.66 30.54 0.28
CA ASP A 323 7.31 29.28 0.93
C ASP A 323 5.88 28.87 0.55
N ARG A 324 5.70 28.38 -0.69
CA ARG A 324 4.43 27.77 -1.10
C ARG A 324 4.24 26.46 -0.35
N GLN A 325 3.24 26.43 0.53
CA GLN A 325 2.83 25.20 1.21
C GLN A 325 1.76 24.50 0.38
N TYR A 326 1.84 23.17 0.33
CA TYR A 326 0.85 22.34 -0.35
C TYR A 326 0.20 21.40 0.65
N LEU A 327 -1.10 21.18 0.45
CA LEU A 327 -1.83 20.08 1.08
C LEU A 327 -1.33 18.75 0.50
N PRO A 328 -1.40 17.67 1.28
CA PRO A 328 -1.02 16.35 0.80
C PRO A 328 -1.96 15.85 -0.30
N ALA A 329 -1.46 14.93 -1.13
CA ALA A 329 -2.11 14.41 -2.33
C ALA A 329 -3.53 13.86 -2.09
N TYR A 330 -3.74 13.19 -0.94
CA TYR A 330 -5.04 12.64 -0.55
C TYR A 330 -6.10 13.70 -0.21
N ALA A 331 -5.75 15.00 -0.22
CA ALA A 331 -6.72 16.09 -0.13
C ALA A 331 -7.36 16.42 -1.51
N LEU A 332 -6.81 15.91 -2.61
CA LEU A 332 -7.42 15.99 -3.94
C LEU A 332 -8.50 14.91 -4.10
N THR A 333 -9.64 15.25 -4.70
CA THR A 333 -10.75 14.30 -4.93
C THR A 333 -11.00 13.98 -6.40
N GLU A 334 -10.76 14.93 -7.30
CA GLU A 334 -11.12 14.81 -8.72
C GLU A 334 -10.03 14.13 -9.56
N ASP A 335 -10.36 13.02 -10.22
CA ASP A 335 -9.43 12.29 -11.11
C ASP A 335 -8.84 13.20 -12.21
N VAL A 336 -9.67 14.08 -12.79
CA VAL A 336 -9.26 14.96 -13.90
C VAL A 336 -8.20 15.99 -13.47
N GLU A 337 -8.07 16.24 -12.18
CA GLU A 337 -7.14 17.22 -11.62
C GLU A 337 -5.80 16.58 -11.20
N GLU A 338 -5.73 15.25 -11.17
CA GLU A 338 -4.56 14.50 -10.71
C GLU A 338 -3.27 14.87 -11.42
N ARG A 339 -3.34 15.17 -12.72
CA ARG A 339 -2.18 15.40 -13.57
C ARG A 339 -1.90 16.89 -13.81
N LEU A 340 -2.54 17.81 -13.09
CA LEU A 340 -2.31 19.26 -13.25
C LEU A 340 -0.88 19.71 -12.89
N GLY A 341 -0.14 18.90 -12.13
CA GLY A 341 1.28 19.09 -11.86
C GLY A 341 2.23 18.48 -12.90
N ARG A 342 1.73 18.02 -14.07
CA ARG A 342 2.54 17.42 -15.14
C ARG A 342 2.64 18.35 -16.34
N ASN A 343 3.86 18.53 -16.86
CA ASN A 343 4.14 19.33 -18.06
C ASN A 343 3.97 18.55 -19.37
#